data_AF-A0A6I3X5E9-F1
#
_entry.id   AF-A0A6I3X5E9-F1
#
_cell.length_a   1.000
_cell.length_b   1.000
_cell.length_c   1.000
_cell.angle_alpha   90.00
_cell.angle_beta   90.00
_cell.angle_gamma   90.00
#
_symmetry.space_group_name_H-M   'P 1'
#
loop_
_entity.id
_entity.type
_entity.pdbx_description
1 polymer ?
#
loop_
_entity_poly.entity_id
_entity_poly.type
_entity_poly.pdbx_seq_one_letter_code
_entity_poly.pdbx_strand_id
1 'polypeptide(L)'
;MVQTRQFNGFHEKQADTIALRQAVDSRIAQLLGDSVDPLAAAMRAGALGSGKRMRPLLVMLVARDLGVTSPDVLDVACAVELVHASSLILDDMPCMDNARLRRGKPAVHVQFGEDVAILASIALLSRAFCVVSSAQHLAPATRSRLVCTLSETIGAQGLARGQFQDLRGNGQRSADEITTTNELKTGVLLGVAVEMAAVLAQASDAVTQSLRAFAMAAGHAFQIRDDFADGGDSAITGKDTGKDIGKATLVNTLGPAEARRRMGAYVQQAERHLGDALGPGGHTHAYMAQLLAQASPAPQIVPAIAPRPAAQLGAQFV
;
A
#
# COMPACT_ATOMS: atom_id res chain seq x y z
N MET A 1 1.96 3.27 -36.69
CA MET A 1 1.77 1.83 -36.35
C MET A 1 2.39 1.43 -34.99
N VAL A 2 3.50 2.04 -34.55
CA VAL A 2 4.11 1.76 -33.22
C VAL A 2 3.34 2.41 -32.06
N GLN A 3 2.85 3.65 -32.20
CA GLN A 3 2.05 4.34 -31.18
C GLN A 3 0.72 3.63 -30.88
N THR A 4 0.03 3.09 -31.88
CA THR A 4 -1.25 2.39 -31.71
C THR A 4 -1.11 1.05 -30.98
N ARG A 5 0.04 0.36 -31.11
CA ARG A 5 0.35 -0.87 -30.36
C ARG A 5 0.73 -0.58 -28.89
N GLN A 6 1.45 0.50 -28.61
CA GLN A 6 1.78 0.90 -27.24
C GLN A 6 0.54 1.41 -26.48
N PHE A 7 -0.35 2.15 -27.15
CA PHE A 7 -1.62 2.58 -26.55
C PHE A 7 -2.57 1.41 -26.25
N ASN A 8 -2.72 0.43 -27.17
CA ASN A 8 -3.54 -0.76 -26.92
C ASN A 8 -2.99 -1.60 -25.74
N GLY A 9 -1.67 -1.82 -25.67
CA GLY A 9 -1.06 -2.58 -24.58
C GLY A 9 -1.15 -1.91 -23.21
N PHE A 10 -1.29 -0.57 -23.15
CA PHE A 10 -1.51 0.16 -21.89
C PHE A 10 -2.95 0.00 -21.38
N HIS A 11 -3.95 0.13 -22.27
CA HIS A 11 -5.36 -0.06 -21.92
C HIS A 11 -5.68 -1.51 -21.53
N GLU A 12 -5.08 -2.48 -22.20
CA GLU A 12 -5.25 -3.91 -21.89
C GLU A 12 -4.72 -4.26 -20.49
N LYS A 13 -3.54 -3.74 -20.13
CA LYS A 13 -2.95 -3.92 -18.78
C LYS A 13 -3.73 -3.19 -17.68
N GLN A 14 -4.35 -2.05 -18.00
CA GLN A 14 -5.20 -1.33 -17.05
C GLN A 14 -6.53 -2.05 -16.80
N ALA A 15 -7.13 -2.64 -17.85
CA ALA A 15 -8.29 -3.51 -17.73
C ALA A 15 -7.98 -4.78 -16.92
N ASP A 16 -6.82 -5.39 -17.13
CA ASP A 16 -6.34 -6.56 -16.36
C ASP A 16 -6.23 -6.23 -14.86
N THR A 17 -5.70 -5.06 -14.51
CA THR A 17 -5.60 -4.61 -13.11
C THR A 17 -6.98 -4.42 -12.45
N ILE A 18 -7.98 -3.92 -13.19
CA ILE A 18 -9.35 -3.78 -12.67
C ILE A 18 -9.98 -5.14 -12.42
N ALA A 19 -9.82 -6.08 -13.35
CA ALA A 19 -10.32 -7.45 -13.21
C ALA A 19 -9.69 -8.17 -12.00
N LEU A 20 -8.37 -8.02 -11.81
CA LEU A 20 -7.67 -8.57 -10.64
C LEU A 20 -8.21 -8.00 -9.32
N ARG A 21 -8.48 -6.69 -9.25
CA ARG A 21 -9.08 -6.06 -8.05
C ARG A 21 -10.46 -6.62 -7.75
N GLN A 22 -11.30 -6.76 -8.77
CA GLN A 22 -12.64 -7.34 -8.62
C GLN A 22 -12.57 -8.79 -8.16
N ALA A 23 -11.64 -9.59 -8.71
CA ALA A 23 -11.42 -10.97 -8.28
C ALA A 23 -11.02 -11.06 -6.80
N VAL A 24 -10.13 -10.18 -6.34
CA VAL A 24 -9.75 -10.08 -4.92
C VAL A 24 -10.95 -9.70 -4.05
N ASP A 25 -11.72 -8.67 -4.41
CA ASP A 25 -12.88 -8.25 -3.63
C ASP A 25 -13.95 -9.34 -3.55
N SER A 26 -14.27 -9.99 -4.68
CA SER A 26 -15.19 -11.12 -4.73
C SER A 26 -14.70 -12.28 -3.88
N ARG A 27 -13.39 -12.59 -3.93
CA ARG A 27 -12.84 -13.69 -3.16
C ARG A 27 -12.82 -13.41 -1.66
N ILE A 28 -12.45 -12.20 -1.24
CA ILE A 28 -12.55 -11.79 0.17
C ILE A 28 -14.00 -11.90 0.66
N ALA A 29 -14.97 -11.45 -0.13
CA ALA A 29 -16.38 -11.57 0.24
C ALA A 29 -16.81 -13.03 0.44
N GLN A 30 -16.41 -13.94 -0.46
CA GLN A 30 -16.64 -15.38 -0.30
C GLN A 30 -15.95 -15.95 0.95
N LEU A 31 -14.70 -15.55 1.19
CA LEU A 31 -13.92 -16.03 2.34
C LEU A 31 -14.51 -15.58 3.68
N LEU A 32 -15.18 -14.42 3.73
CA LEU A 32 -15.83 -13.90 4.93
C LEU A 32 -17.27 -14.41 5.10
N GLY A 33 -17.87 -14.95 4.03
CA GLY A 33 -19.27 -15.38 4.02
C GLY A 33 -20.24 -14.22 4.20
N ASP A 34 -21.54 -14.52 4.14
CA ASP A 34 -22.61 -13.50 4.12
C ASP A 34 -23.40 -13.44 5.44
N SER A 35 -22.80 -13.90 6.55
CA SER A 35 -23.40 -13.70 7.88
C SER A 35 -23.59 -12.22 8.16
N VAL A 36 -24.72 -11.90 8.80
CA VAL A 36 -25.12 -10.52 9.13
C VAL A 36 -24.98 -10.21 10.62
N ASP A 37 -24.35 -11.10 11.39
CA ASP A 37 -24.03 -10.80 12.79
C ASP A 37 -23.04 -9.62 12.89
N PRO A 38 -23.01 -8.90 14.02
CA PRO A 38 -22.17 -7.70 14.16
C PRO A 38 -20.68 -7.94 13.91
N LEU A 39 -20.16 -9.12 14.28
CA LEU A 39 -18.75 -9.46 14.07
C LEU A 39 -18.47 -9.66 12.58
N ALA A 40 -19.28 -10.45 11.88
CA ALA A 40 -19.16 -10.64 10.44
C ALA A 40 -19.32 -9.32 9.66
N ALA A 41 -20.27 -8.48 10.06
CA ALA A 41 -20.46 -7.16 9.48
C ALA A 41 -19.23 -6.26 9.66
N ALA A 42 -18.62 -6.24 10.85
CA ALA A 42 -17.41 -5.48 11.14
C ALA A 42 -16.19 -5.97 10.36
N MET A 43 -16.00 -7.30 10.26
CA MET A 43 -14.94 -7.90 9.43
C MET A 43 -15.09 -7.49 7.97
N ARG A 44 -16.31 -7.57 7.42
CA ARG A 44 -16.60 -7.16 6.04
C ARG A 44 -16.43 -5.65 5.85
N ALA A 45 -16.85 -4.82 6.80
CA ALA A 45 -16.67 -3.37 6.73
C ALA A 45 -15.19 -2.97 6.67
N GLY A 46 -14.33 -3.62 7.47
CA GLY A 46 -12.89 -3.39 7.44
C GLY A 46 -12.20 -3.94 6.17
N ALA A 47 -12.62 -5.12 5.70
CA ALA A 47 -11.95 -5.82 4.60
C ALA A 47 -12.43 -5.40 3.20
N LEU A 48 -13.72 -5.10 3.00
CA LEU A 48 -14.35 -4.85 1.67
C LEU A 48 -14.52 -3.35 1.34
N GLY A 49 -13.70 -2.48 1.93
CA GLY A 49 -13.71 -1.05 1.65
C GLY A 49 -13.04 -0.65 0.32
N SER A 50 -13.14 0.64 -0.03
CA SER A 50 -12.51 1.26 -1.21
C SER A 50 -10.98 1.33 -1.08
N GLY A 51 -10.32 0.19 -1.18
CA GLY A 51 -8.85 0.07 -1.17
C GLY A 51 -8.26 0.04 -2.58
N LYS A 52 -7.02 0.50 -2.74
CA LYS A 52 -6.25 0.33 -3.99
C LYS A 52 -5.89 -1.14 -4.28
N ARG A 53 -6.06 -2.03 -3.29
CA ARG A 53 -5.70 -3.47 -3.32
C ARG A 53 -4.26 -3.71 -3.80
N MET A 54 -3.35 -2.84 -3.39
CA MET A 54 -1.98 -2.85 -3.88
C MET A 54 -1.24 -4.14 -3.54
N ARG A 55 -1.36 -4.61 -2.30
CA ARG A 55 -0.67 -5.78 -1.78
C ARG A 55 -1.11 -7.08 -2.45
N PRO A 56 -2.41 -7.42 -2.53
CA PRO A 56 -2.85 -8.64 -3.20
C PRO A 56 -2.52 -8.64 -4.69
N LEU A 57 -2.67 -7.50 -5.38
CA LEU A 57 -2.25 -7.39 -6.77
C LEU A 57 -0.75 -7.65 -6.94
N LEU A 58 0.08 -7.11 -6.04
CA LEU A 58 1.53 -7.34 -6.11
C LEU A 58 1.89 -8.83 -5.94
N VAL A 59 1.24 -9.54 -5.01
CA VAL A 59 1.39 -11.01 -4.87
C VAL A 59 1.08 -11.70 -6.20
N MET A 60 -0.10 -11.41 -6.78
CA MET A 60 -0.57 -12.08 -7.99
C MET A 60 0.30 -11.78 -9.20
N LEU A 61 0.73 -10.53 -9.38
CA LEU A 61 1.53 -10.11 -10.52
C LEU A 61 2.96 -10.65 -10.45
N VAL A 62 3.59 -10.61 -9.27
CA VAL A 62 4.94 -11.18 -9.09
C VAL A 62 4.90 -12.69 -9.26
N ALA A 63 3.90 -13.37 -8.68
CA ALA A 63 3.73 -14.82 -8.85
C ALA A 63 3.54 -15.18 -10.33
N ARG A 64 2.72 -14.40 -11.07
CA ARG A 64 2.51 -14.58 -12.51
C ARG A 64 3.80 -14.38 -13.31
N ASP A 65 4.55 -13.31 -13.04
CA ASP A 65 5.81 -13.02 -13.75
C ASP A 65 6.90 -14.07 -13.42
N LEU A 66 6.82 -14.73 -12.26
CA LEU A 66 7.64 -15.89 -11.89
C LEU A 66 7.10 -17.23 -12.43
N GLY A 67 6.01 -17.23 -13.20
CA GLY A 67 5.46 -18.42 -13.84
C GLY A 67 4.55 -19.30 -12.96
N VAL A 68 4.08 -18.80 -11.82
CA VAL A 68 3.14 -19.54 -10.96
C VAL A 68 1.74 -19.56 -11.60
N THR A 69 1.19 -20.76 -11.76
CA THR A 69 -0.16 -20.98 -12.35
C THR A 69 -1.20 -21.49 -11.34
N SER A 70 -0.81 -21.70 -10.08
CA SER A 70 -1.70 -22.25 -9.06
C SER A 70 -2.92 -21.34 -8.84
N PRO A 71 -4.14 -21.89 -8.78
CA PRO A 71 -5.34 -21.11 -8.46
C PRO A 71 -5.29 -20.54 -7.02
N ASP A 72 -4.50 -21.14 -6.12
CA ASP A 72 -4.38 -20.71 -4.73
C ASP A 72 -3.59 -19.39 -4.56
N VAL A 73 -2.98 -18.86 -5.62
CA VAL A 73 -2.31 -17.54 -5.58
C VAL A 73 -3.29 -16.43 -5.16
N LEU A 74 -4.55 -16.51 -5.62
CA LEU A 74 -5.58 -15.54 -5.23
C LEU A 74 -5.90 -15.63 -3.73
N ASP A 75 -5.90 -16.83 -3.16
CA ASP A 75 -6.17 -17.06 -1.73
C ASP A 75 -5.02 -16.52 -0.88
N VAL A 76 -3.77 -16.75 -1.27
CA VAL A 76 -2.60 -16.18 -0.61
C VAL A 76 -2.60 -14.65 -0.70
N ALA A 77 -2.95 -14.10 -1.85
CA ALA A 77 -3.10 -12.66 -2.02
C ALA A 77 -4.18 -12.07 -1.09
N CYS A 78 -5.35 -12.73 -1.02
CA CYS A 78 -6.42 -12.34 -0.10
C CYS A 78 -5.99 -12.41 1.36
N ALA A 79 -5.22 -13.43 1.76
CA ALA A 79 -4.72 -13.54 3.13
C ALA A 79 -3.86 -12.34 3.53
N VAL A 80 -2.98 -11.86 2.65
CA VAL A 80 -2.19 -10.64 2.89
C VAL A 80 -3.09 -9.41 3.07
N GLU A 81 -4.16 -9.29 2.29
CA GLU A 81 -5.11 -8.18 2.41
C GLU A 81 -5.98 -8.28 3.67
N LEU A 82 -6.33 -9.48 4.14
CA LEU A 82 -7.02 -9.69 5.42
C LEU A 82 -6.15 -9.26 6.61
N VAL A 83 -4.85 -9.57 6.56
CA VAL A 83 -3.87 -9.09 7.56
C VAL A 83 -3.79 -7.56 7.53
N HIS A 84 -3.70 -6.96 6.34
CA HIS A 84 -3.69 -5.51 6.19
C HIS A 84 -4.99 -4.85 6.72
N ALA A 85 -6.15 -5.43 6.44
CA ALA A 85 -7.42 -4.94 6.94
C ALA A 85 -7.46 -4.98 8.47
N SER A 86 -7.04 -6.09 9.07
CA SER A 86 -6.92 -6.22 10.53
C SER A 86 -6.00 -5.15 11.13
N SER A 87 -4.82 -4.95 10.54
CA SER A 87 -3.88 -3.94 11.05
C SER A 87 -4.48 -2.53 11.02
N LEU A 88 -5.27 -2.18 9.98
CA LEU A 88 -5.92 -0.88 9.89
C LEU A 88 -7.02 -0.67 10.93
N ILE A 89 -7.81 -1.71 11.22
CA ILE A 89 -8.85 -1.64 12.26
C ILE A 89 -8.20 -1.38 13.62
N LEU A 90 -7.13 -2.10 13.94
CA LEU A 90 -6.38 -1.91 15.19
C LEU A 90 -5.75 -0.52 15.26
N ASP A 91 -5.13 -0.05 14.18
CA ASP A 91 -4.51 1.29 14.10
C ASP A 91 -5.52 2.41 14.37
N ASP A 92 -6.78 2.26 13.94
CA ASP A 92 -7.84 3.24 14.16
C ASP A 92 -8.35 3.31 15.62
N MET A 93 -8.07 2.32 16.46
CA MET A 93 -8.67 2.20 17.80
C MET A 93 -8.39 3.42 18.70
N PRO A 94 -9.25 3.73 19.69
CA PRO A 94 -9.06 4.87 20.60
C PRO A 94 -7.74 4.87 21.38
N CYS A 95 -7.19 3.69 21.68
CA CYS A 95 -5.89 3.54 22.35
C CYS A 95 -4.68 3.65 21.40
N MET A 96 -4.93 3.83 20.10
CA MET A 96 -3.95 3.93 19.02
C MET A 96 -4.07 5.32 18.37
N ASP A 97 -4.48 5.42 17.08
CA ASP A 97 -4.65 6.72 16.43
C ASP A 97 -5.98 7.41 16.78
N ASN A 98 -6.94 6.68 17.35
CA ASN A 98 -8.28 7.18 17.70
C ASN A 98 -8.98 7.85 16.49
N ALA A 99 -8.86 7.27 15.30
CA ALA A 99 -9.34 7.86 14.06
C ALA A 99 -10.85 7.65 13.90
N ARG A 100 -11.62 8.71 13.63
CA ARG A 100 -13.07 8.56 13.46
C ARG A 100 -13.46 8.11 12.06
N LEU A 101 -12.61 8.42 11.08
CA LEU A 101 -12.82 8.11 9.67
C LEU A 101 -11.67 7.30 9.08
N ARG A 102 -12.00 6.35 8.21
CA ARG A 102 -11.09 5.60 7.37
C ARG A 102 -11.62 5.54 5.94
N ARG A 103 -10.86 6.09 4.98
CA ARG A 103 -11.23 6.11 3.55
C ARG A 103 -12.60 6.74 3.30
N GLY A 104 -12.90 7.82 4.02
CA GLY A 104 -14.16 8.56 3.92
C GLY A 104 -15.38 7.88 4.55
N LYS A 105 -15.19 6.77 5.28
CA LYS A 105 -16.25 6.06 6.03
C LYS A 105 -15.93 6.07 7.53
N PRO A 106 -16.93 5.93 8.42
CA PRO A 106 -16.68 5.73 9.84
C PRO A 106 -15.70 4.58 10.08
N ALA A 107 -14.75 4.76 10.99
CA ALA A 107 -13.87 3.69 11.41
C ALA A 107 -14.69 2.56 12.06
N VAL A 108 -14.18 1.32 12.02
CA VAL A 108 -14.93 0.14 12.48
C VAL A 108 -15.35 0.27 13.93
N HIS A 109 -14.49 0.77 14.82
CA HIS A 109 -14.85 0.96 16.24
C HIS A 109 -15.93 2.04 16.44
N VAL A 110 -16.02 3.04 15.56
CA VAL A 110 -17.08 4.05 15.59
C VAL A 110 -18.41 3.45 15.17
N GLN A 111 -18.40 2.55 14.18
CA GLN A 111 -19.61 1.95 13.63
C GLN A 111 -20.15 0.80 14.49
N PHE A 112 -19.27 -0.01 15.07
CA PHE A 112 -19.64 -1.28 15.71
C PHE A 112 -19.26 -1.39 17.19
N GLY A 113 -18.51 -0.44 17.74
CA GLY A 113 -17.96 -0.52 19.10
C GLY A 113 -16.54 -1.08 19.15
N GLU A 114 -15.83 -0.76 20.24
CA GLU A 114 -14.43 -1.15 20.44
C GLU A 114 -14.24 -2.66 20.59
N ASP A 115 -15.15 -3.32 21.31
CA ASP A 115 -15.16 -4.76 21.53
C ASP A 115 -15.31 -5.52 20.21
N VAL A 116 -16.27 -5.13 19.36
CA VAL A 116 -16.48 -5.73 18.05
C VAL A 116 -15.30 -5.47 17.12
N ALA A 117 -14.71 -4.27 17.14
CA ALA A 117 -13.55 -3.94 16.31
C ALA A 117 -12.31 -4.79 16.66
N ILE A 118 -12.05 -5.02 17.94
CA ILE A 118 -10.96 -5.89 18.40
C ILE A 118 -11.21 -7.33 17.96
N LEU A 119 -12.42 -7.86 18.19
CA LEU A 119 -12.78 -9.22 17.80
C LEU A 119 -12.73 -9.42 16.28
N ALA A 120 -13.19 -8.44 15.49
CA ALA A 120 -13.11 -8.48 14.03
C ALA A 120 -11.65 -8.53 13.55
N SER A 121 -10.77 -7.76 14.18
CA SER A 121 -9.34 -7.77 13.86
C SER A 121 -8.70 -9.15 14.12
N ILE A 122 -9.00 -9.76 15.27
CA ILE A 122 -8.53 -11.11 15.62
C ILE A 122 -9.07 -12.15 14.63
N ALA A 123 -10.36 -12.09 14.32
CA ALA A 123 -11.00 -13.01 13.39
C ALA A 123 -10.43 -12.90 11.97
N LEU A 124 -10.12 -11.69 11.49
CA LEU A 124 -9.47 -11.47 10.19
C LEU A 124 -8.06 -12.07 10.13
N LEU A 125 -7.25 -11.89 11.19
CA LEU A 125 -5.92 -12.51 11.27
C LEU A 125 -6.02 -14.03 11.26
N SER A 126 -6.89 -14.59 12.11
CA SER A 126 -7.14 -16.04 12.14
C SER A 126 -7.58 -16.58 10.78
N ARG A 127 -8.48 -15.85 10.11
CA ARG A 127 -8.95 -16.22 8.77
C ARG A 127 -7.83 -16.20 7.74
N ALA A 128 -6.93 -15.22 7.78
CA ALA A 128 -5.78 -15.16 6.88
C ALA A 128 -4.90 -16.42 6.98
N PHE A 129 -4.56 -16.86 8.20
CA PHE A 129 -3.80 -18.10 8.41
C PHE A 129 -4.57 -19.33 7.93
N CYS A 130 -5.87 -19.40 8.23
CA CYS A 130 -6.72 -20.49 7.77
C CYS A 130 -6.70 -20.60 6.24
N VAL A 131 -6.90 -19.48 5.53
CA VAL A 131 -6.88 -19.42 4.06
C VAL A 131 -5.59 -19.98 3.48
N VAL A 132 -4.43 -19.55 3.99
CA VAL A 132 -3.13 -20.06 3.51
C VAL A 132 -2.95 -21.54 3.85
N SER A 133 -3.31 -21.96 5.07
CA SER A 133 -3.16 -23.35 5.52
C SER A 133 -4.08 -24.34 4.79
N SER A 134 -5.20 -23.85 4.22
CA SER A 134 -6.18 -24.64 3.48
C SER A 134 -6.00 -24.61 1.96
N ALA A 135 -4.95 -23.96 1.44
CA ALA A 135 -4.62 -23.90 0.01
C ALA A 135 -4.24 -25.30 -0.54
N GLN A 136 -5.24 -26.03 -1.02
CA GLN A 136 -5.13 -27.48 -1.30
C GLN A 136 -4.18 -27.82 -2.47
N HIS A 137 -3.97 -26.91 -3.41
CA HIS A 137 -3.11 -27.10 -4.57
C HIS A 137 -1.64 -26.78 -4.28
N LEU A 138 -1.33 -26.21 -3.11
CA LEU A 138 0.02 -25.98 -2.65
C LEU A 138 0.57 -27.17 -1.87
N ALA A 139 1.86 -27.44 -2.05
CA ALA A 139 2.56 -28.45 -1.24
C ALA A 139 2.50 -28.09 0.25
N PRO A 140 2.38 -29.06 1.17
CA PRO A 140 2.32 -28.79 2.61
C PRO A 140 3.49 -27.96 3.14
N ALA A 141 4.71 -28.20 2.63
CA ALA A 141 5.90 -27.42 2.99
C ALA A 141 5.78 -25.94 2.54
N THR A 142 5.24 -25.70 1.34
CA THR A 142 4.98 -24.34 0.84
C THR A 142 3.95 -23.63 1.71
N ARG A 143 2.83 -24.29 2.07
CA ARG A 143 1.84 -23.72 3.00
C ARG A 143 2.43 -23.36 4.36
N SER A 144 3.24 -24.26 4.92
CA SER A 144 3.93 -24.04 6.20
C SER A 144 4.85 -22.82 6.13
N ARG A 145 5.65 -22.69 5.06
CA ARG A 145 6.50 -21.52 4.83
C ARG A 145 5.68 -20.24 4.72
N LEU A 146 4.60 -20.22 3.95
CA LEU A 146 3.73 -19.05 3.80
C LEU A 146 3.12 -18.61 5.15
N VAL A 147 2.65 -19.57 5.95
CA VAL A 147 2.16 -19.32 7.31
C VAL A 147 3.25 -18.75 8.22
N CYS A 148 4.46 -19.32 8.18
CA CYS A 148 5.60 -18.83 8.95
C CYS A 148 5.94 -17.38 8.61
N THR A 149 6.07 -17.07 7.32
CA THR A 149 6.38 -15.73 6.85
C THR A 149 5.28 -14.72 7.23
N LEU A 150 3.98 -15.08 7.14
CA LEU A 150 2.91 -14.21 7.65
C LEU A 150 3.03 -13.98 9.16
N SER A 151 3.29 -15.03 9.93
CA SER A 151 3.45 -14.95 11.39
C SER A 151 4.60 -14.03 11.80
N GLU A 152 5.76 -14.17 11.16
CA GLU A 152 6.94 -13.33 11.39
C GLU A 152 6.67 -11.86 11.03
N THR A 153 5.98 -11.63 9.92
CA THR A 153 5.57 -10.30 9.45
C THR A 153 4.65 -9.60 10.45
N ILE A 154 3.71 -10.34 11.06
CA ILE A 154 2.73 -9.77 12.00
C ILE A 154 3.33 -9.60 13.41
N GLY A 155 4.17 -10.55 13.82
CA GLY A 155 4.62 -10.72 15.19
C GLY A 155 5.58 -9.66 15.71
N ALA A 156 6.23 -9.98 16.83
CA ALA A 156 7.08 -9.05 17.59
C ALA A 156 8.39 -8.63 16.86
N GLN A 157 8.65 -9.16 15.67
CA GLN A 157 9.77 -8.73 14.82
C GLN A 157 9.31 -7.87 13.62
N GLY A 158 8.00 -7.75 13.37
CA GLY A 158 7.44 -7.03 12.23
C GLY A 158 6.43 -5.95 12.64
N LEU A 159 5.21 -6.03 12.13
CA LEU A 159 4.17 -5.01 12.27
C LEU A 159 3.90 -4.61 13.72
N ALA A 160 3.75 -5.59 14.63
CA ALA A 160 3.49 -5.28 16.04
C ALA A 160 4.64 -4.49 16.68
N ARG A 161 5.90 -4.77 16.28
CA ARG A 161 7.07 -4.03 16.76
C ARG A 161 7.09 -2.60 16.24
N GLY A 162 6.85 -2.43 14.95
CA GLY A 162 6.75 -1.11 14.32
C GLY A 162 5.67 -0.25 14.99
N GLN A 163 4.48 -0.83 15.20
CA GLN A 163 3.39 -0.13 15.86
C GLN A 163 3.72 0.22 17.33
N PHE A 164 4.33 -0.71 18.08
CA PHE A 164 4.75 -0.43 19.46
C PHE A 164 5.75 0.72 19.54
N GLN A 165 6.73 0.75 18.63
CA GLN A 165 7.72 1.82 18.53
C GLN A 165 7.06 3.15 18.15
N ASP A 166 6.12 3.16 17.21
CA ASP A 166 5.40 4.37 16.80
C ASP A 166 4.61 5.00 17.96
N LEU A 167 3.93 4.20 18.77
CA LEU A 167 3.16 4.67 19.92
C LEU A 167 4.02 5.17 21.08
N ARG A 168 5.25 4.64 21.22
CA ARG A 168 6.16 4.96 22.34
C ARG A 168 7.22 5.99 21.97
N GLY A 169 7.44 6.24 20.68
CA GLY A 169 8.38 7.22 20.16
C GLY A 169 7.91 8.65 20.40
N ASN A 170 7.97 9.13 21.64
CA ASN A 170 7.70 10.54 21.98
C ASN A 170 9.00 11.37 21.83
N GLY A 171 9.04 12.35 20.93
CA GLY A 171 10.18 13.28 20.77
C GLY A 171 10.39 13.80 19.34
N GLN A 172 11.40 14.67 19.14
CA GLN A 172 11.94 14.98 17.82
C GLN A 172 12.60 13.73 17.24
N ARG A 173 11.93 13.06 16.31
CA ARG A 173 12.48 11.89 15.62
C ARG A 173 13.45 12.36 14.54
N SER A 174 14.63 11.77 14.49
CA SER A 174 15.55 11.92 13.36
C SER A 174 14.92 11.37 12.08
N ALA A 175 15.39 11.82 10.92
CA ALA A 175 14.95 11.29 9.64
C ALA A 175 15.14 9.77 9.55
N ASP A 176 16.16 9.22 10.22
CA ASP A 176 16.46 7.79 10.25
C ASP A 176 15.44 7.02 11.11
N GLU A 177 15.05 7.55 12.28
CA GLU A 177 14.01 6.94 13.13
C GLU A 177 12.62 6.96 12.47
N ILE A 178 12.31 8.04 11.74
CA ILE A 178 11.10 8.13 10.92
C ILE A 178 11.14 7.09 9.80
N THR A 179 12.29 6.96 9.13
CA THR A 179 12.48 5.98 8.06
C THR A 179 12.32 4.54 8.57
N THR A 180 12.96 4.17 9.69
CA THR A 180 12.82 2.84 10.31
C THR A 180 11.38 2.55 10.76
N THR A 181 10.68 3.51 11.35
CA THR A 181 9.28 3.32 11.75
C THR A 181 8.37 3.11 10.52
N ASN A 182 8.61 3.88 9.45
CA ASN A 182 7.87 3.78 8.20
C ASN A 182 8.15 2.47 7.44
N GLU A 183 9.40 2.00 7.46
CA GLU A 183 9.79 0.67 6.95
C GLU A 183 8.98 -0.42 7.64
N LEU A 184 8.85 -0.37 8.96
CA LEU A 184 8.16 -1.38 9.76
C LEU A 184 6.62 -1.35 9.63
N LYS A 185 6.01 -0.20 9.31
CA LYS A 185 4.55 -0.03 9.20
C LYS A 185 4.03 -0.21 7.76
N THR A 186 4.74 0.35 6.78
CA THR A 186 4.30 0.35 5.37
C THR A 186 5.11 -0.63 4.52
N GLY A 187 6.44 -0.63 4.67
CA GLY A 187 7.37 -1.45 3.88
C GLY A 187 7.22 -2.95 4.13
N VAL A 188 7.03 -3.36 5.39
CA VAL A 188 6.89 -4.77 5.80
C VAL A 188 5.78 -5.50 5.06
N LEU A 189 4.62 -4.86 4.83
CA LEU A 189 3.52 -5.50 4.09
C LEU A 189 3.70 -5.52 2.56
N LEU A 190 4.56 -4.67 1.99
CA LEU A 190 5.00 -4.85 0.60
C LEU A 190 6.03 -5.98 0.51
N GLY A 191 6.95 -6.05 1.48
CA GLY A 191 7.93 -7.12 1.61
C GLY A 191 7.26 -8.49 1.68
N VAL A 192 6.26 -8.65 2.55
CA VAL A 192 5.53 -9.91 2.65
C VAL A 192 4.83 -10.27 1.35
N ALA A 193 4.26 -9.30 0.61
CA ALA A 193 3.56 -9.58 -0.63
C ALA A 193 4.49 -10.20 -1.68
N VAL A 194 5.68 -9.64 -1.87
CA VAL A 194 6.66 -10.19 -2.83
C VAL A 194 7.31 -11.48 -2.32
N GLU A 195 7.50 -11.61 -1.01
CA GLU A 195 8.06 -12.82 -0.40
C GLU A 195 7.10 -14.00 -0.49
N MET A 196 5.79 -13.78 -0.27
CA MET A 196 4.75 -14.78 -0.52
C MET A 196 4.81 -15.27 -1.98
N ALA A 197 4.95 -14.36 -2.94
CA ALA A 197 5.07 -14.73 -4.35
C ALA A 197 6.36 -15.52 -4.65
N ALA A 198 7.48 -15.15 -4.03
CA ALA A 198 8.74 -15.89 -4.15
C ALA A 198 8.63 -17.32 -3.57
N VAL A 199 7.97 -17.47 -2.42
CA VAL A 199 7.68 -18.78 -1.81
C VAL A 199 6.78 -19.61 -2.73
N LEU A 200 5.72 -19.01 -3.28
CA LEU A 200 4.83 -19.68 -4.25
C LEU A 200 5.59 -20.18 -5.48
N ALA A 201 6.51 -19.37 -6.01
CA ALA A 201 7.33 -19.71 -7.16
C ALA A 201 8.48 -20.67 -6.88
N GLN A 202 8.75 -20.99 -5.60
CA GLN A 202 9.99 -21.67 -5.19
C GLN A 202 11.23 -20.96 -5.77
N ALA A 203 11.20 -19.63 -5.74
CA ALA A 203 12.25 -18.80 -6.32
C ALA A 203 13.60 -19.04 -5.62
N SER A 204 14.68 -18.81 -6.36
CA SER A 204 16.04 -18.87 -5.81
C SER A 204 16.27 -17.77 -4.77
N ASP A 205 17.30 -17.94 -3.94
CA ASP A 205 17.67 -16.93 -2.94
C ASP A 205 18.04 -15.59 -3.60
N ALA A 206 18.68 -15.62 -4.78
CA ALA A 206 19.04 -14.43 -5.53
C ALA A 206 17.80 -13.63 -6.00
N VAL A 207 16.78 -14.32 -6.51
CA VAL A 207 15.51 -13.70 -6.89
C VAL A 207 14.79 -13.17 -5.66
N THR A 208 14.74 -13.96 -4.58
CA THR A 208 14.11 -13.58 -3.31
C THR A 208 14.76 -12.32 -2.72
N GLN A 209 16.08 -12.25 -2.73
CA GLN A 209 16.83 -11.09 -2.23
C GLN A 209 16.57 -9.83 -3.08
N SER A 210 16.51 -10.00 -4.41
CA SER A 210 16.21 -8.90 -5.33
C SER A 210 14.77 -8.39 -5.13
N LEU A 211 13.80 -9.29 -4.93
CA LEU A 211 12.42 -8.93 -4.60
C LEU A 211 12.32 -8.18 -3.26
N ARG A 212 13.05 -8.61 -2.22
CA ARG A 212 13.11 -7.90 -0.94
C ARG A 212 13.66 -6.48 -1.09
N ALA A 213 14.77 -6.33 -1.82
CA ALA A 213 15.37 -5.02 -2.09
C ALA A 213 14.41 -4.12 -2.90
N PHE A 214 13.70 -4.69 -3.87
CA PHE A 214 12.62 -4.01 -4.58
C PHE A 214 11.52 -3.52 -3.63
N ALA A 215 11.00 -4.39 -2.76
CA ALA A 215 9.90 -4.03 -1.86
C ALA A 215 10.29 -2.93 -0.87
N MET A 216 11.53 -2.94 -0.38
CA MET A 216 12.08 -1.86 0.45
C MET A 216 12.09 -0.52 -0.30
N ALA A 217 12.72 -0.48 -1.48
CA ALA A 217 12.81 0.74 -2.28
C ALA A 217 11.42 1.26 -2.69
N ALA A 218 10.52 0.37 -3.10
CA ALA A 218 9.14 0.72 -3.43
C ALA A 218 8.38 1.25 -2.21
N GLY A 219 8.57 0.63 -1.04
CA GLY A 219 7.99 1.09 0.22
C GLY A 219 8.39 2.53 0.56
N HIS A 220 9.67 2.87 0.43
CA HIS A 220 10.16 4.24 0.64
C HIS A 220 9.56 5.23 -0.35
N ALA A 221 9.50 4.88 -1.63
CA ALA A 221 8.90 5.73 -2.65
C ALA A 221 7.41 5.99 -2.35
N PHE A 222 6.67 4.97 -1.91
CA PHE A 222 5.25 5.12 -1.56
C PHE A 222 5.04 5.97 -0.32
N GLN A 223 5.92 5.87 0.69
CA GLN A 223 5.80 6.71 1.86
C GLN A 223 6.00 8.19 1.51
N ILE A 224 7.05 8.53 0.75
CA ILE A 224 7.30 9.92 0.34
C ILE A 224 6.13 10.45 -0.48
N ARG A 225 5.54 9.62 -1.36
CA ARG A 225 4.32 9.98 -2.09
C ARG A 225 3.16 10.26 -1.16
N ASP A 226 2.88 9.35 -0.23
CA ASP A 226 1.73 9.48 0.66
C ASP A 226 1.90 10.73 1.55
N ASP A 227 3.12 11.05 2.00
CA ASP A 227 3.45 12.32 2.68
C ASP A 227 3.15 13.55 1.79
N PHE A 228 3.40 13.49 0.48
CA PHE A 228 3.00 14.56 -0.45
C PHE A 228 1.48 14.68 -0.63
N ALA A 229 0.75 13.56 -0.59
CA ALA A 229 -0.71 13.55 -0.71
C ALA A 229 -1.39 14.05 0.58
N ASP A 230 -0.85 13.68 1.74
CA ASP A 230 -1.35 14.07 3.06
C ASP A 230 -1.06 15.55 3.40
N GLY A 231 -0.08 16.17 2.74
CA GLY A 231 0.13 17.63 2.76
C GLY A 231 -0.83 18.44 1.88
N GLY A 232 -1.74 17.79 1.14
CA GLY A 232 -2.78 18.41 0.31
C GLY A 232 -4.16 18.50 0.99
N ASP A 233 -5.08 19.26 0.40
CA ASP A 233 -6.41 19.56 0.94
C ASP A 233 -7.21 18.30 1.36
N SER A 234 -7.87 18.40 2.52
CA SER A 234 -8.51 17.34 3.31
C SER A 234 -9.56 16.47 2.61
N ALA A 235 -10.09 16.93 1.48
CA ALA A 235 -11.11 16.22 0.73
C ALA A 235 -10.59 14.97 -0.01
N ILE A 236 -9.26 14.85 -0.23
CA ILE A 236 -8.68 13.82 -1.12
C ILE A 236 -8.24 12.56 -0.35
N THR A 237 -7.85 12.67 0.93
CA THR A 237 -7.22 11.58 1.69
C THR A 237 -8.20 10.73 2.50
N GLY A 238 -9.39 11.26 2.81
CA GLY A 238 -10.46 10.52 3.50
C GLY A 238 -10.10 10.07 4.92
N LYS A 239 -9.10 10.71 5.56
CA LYS A 239 -8.76 10.62 6.98
C LYS A 239 -9.07 11.96 7.66
N ASP A 240 -9.19 11.96 8.99
CA ASP A 240 -9.30 13.21 9.77
C ASP A 240 -8.01 14.04 9.60
N THR A 241 -8.00 15.02 8.71
CA THR A 241 -6.90 15.99 8.62
C THR A 241 -6.89 16.87 9.86
N GLY A 242 -5.78 16.83 10.59
CA GLY A 242 -5.58 17.65 11.79
C GLY A 242 -4.77 16.96 12.90
N LYS A 243 -4.64 15.63 12.88
CA LYS A 243 -3.80 14.90 13.85
C LYS A 243 -2.31 14.87 13.48
N ASP A 244 -1.97 15.14 12.23
CA ASP A 244 -0.59 15.27 11.77
C ASP A 244 -0.04 16.71 11.89
N ILE A 245 -0.79 17.63 12.53
CA ILE A 245 -0.27 18.93 12.95
C ILE A 245 0.79 18.67 14.04
N GLY A 246 2.04 18.47 13.61
CA GLY A 246 3.18 18.17 14.47
C GLY A 246 3.91 16.85 14.18
N LYS A 247 3.45 16.00 13.25
CA LYS A 247 4.21 14.82 12.82
C LYS A 247 5.29 15.22 11.81
N ALA A 248 6.55 14.90 12.12
CA ALA A 248 7.68 15.11 11.22
C ALA A 248 7.57 14.15 10.02
N THR A 249 6.94 14.61 8.92
CA THR A 249 6.95 13.88 7.65
C THR A 249 8.31 14.07 6.97
N LEU A 250 8.69 13.13 6.09
CA LEU A 250 9.95 13.25 5.34
C LEU A 250 9.95 14.52 4.48
N VAL A 251 8.79 14.90 3.93
CA VAL A 251 8.60 16.13 3.15
C VAL A 251 8.82 17.37 4.02
N ASN A 252 8.24 17.43 5.23
CA ASN A 252 8.39 18.57 6.13
C ASN A 252 9.83 18.70 6.67
N THR A 253 10.53 17.57 6.79
CA THR A 253 11.89 17.51 7.36
C THR A 253 12.97 17.82 6.33
N LEU A 254 12.84 17.29 5.11
CA LEU A 254 13.84 17.42 4.05
C LEU A 254 13.56 18.57 3.07
N GLY A 255 12.31 19.05 3.03
CA GLY A 255 11.81 19.97 2.02
C GLY A 255 11.36 19.24 0.74
N PRO A 256 10.44 19.86 -0.03
CA PRO A 256 9.76 19.20 -1.15
C PRO A 256 10.71 18.86 -2.32
N ALA A 257 11.77 19.64 -2.54
CA ALA A 257 12.73 19.37 -3.60
C ALA A 257 13.57 18.12 -3.31
N GLU A 258 14.11 18.01 -2.09
CA GLU A 258 14.91 16.86 -1.67
C GLU A 258 14.04 15.60 -1.56
N ALA A 259 12.81 15.71 -1.04
CA ALA A 259 11.87 14.59 -0.99
C ALA A 259 11.57 14.04 -2.40
N ARG A 260 11.34 14.90 -3.42
CA ARG A 260 11.17 14.46 -4.81
C ARG A 260 12.42 13.78 -5.37
N ARG A 261 13.62 14.32 -5.08
CA ARG A 261 14.89 13.72 -5.51
C ARG A 261 15.07 12.32 -4.93
N ARG A 262 14.84 12.15 -3.62
CA ARG A 262 14.91 10.85 -2.95
C ARG A 262 13.86 9.87 -3.47
N MET A 263 12.62 10.32 -3.66
CA MET A 263 11.57 9.50 -4.26
C MET A 263 12.00 8.98 -5.65
N GLY A 264 12.54 9.85 -6.52
CA GLY A 264 13.06 9.44 -7.82
C GLY A 264 14.19 8.40 -7.73
N ALA A 265 15.11 8.56 -6.76
CA ALA A 265 16.17 7.59 -6.54
C ALA A 265 15.63 6.22 -6.08
N TYR A 266 14.64 6.19 -5.18
CA TYR A 266 13.98 4.96 -4.74
C TYR A 266 13.20 4.28 -5.86
N VAL A 267 12.52 5.04 -6.73
CA VAL A 267 11.85 4.50 -7.92
C VAL A 267 12.85 3.80 -8.84
N GLN A 268 13.99 4.44 -9.13
CA GLN A 268 15.03 3.82 -9.96
C GLN A 268 15.65 2.57 -9.30
N GLN A 269 15.85 2.58 -7.98
CA GLN A 269 16.31 1.40 -7.26
C GLN A 269 15.29 0.25 -7.34
N ALA A 270 14.01 0.55 -7.14
CA ALA A 270 12.93 -0.43 -7.25
C ALA A 270 12.88 -1.04 -8.65
N GLU A 271 12.95 -0.23 -9.71
CA GLU A 271 12.94 -0.71 -11.10
C GLU A 271 14.13 -1.63 -11.40
N ARG A 272 15.33 -1.28 -10.93
CA ARG A 272 16.52 -2.13 -11.09
C ARG A 272 16.35 -3.48 -10.41
N HIS A 273 16.01 -3.49 -9.12
CA HIS A 273 15.84 -4.72 -8.36
C HIS A 273 14.70 -5.60 -8.90
N LEU A 274 13.64 -4.98 -9.41
CA LEU A 274 12.56 -5.73 -10.07
C LEU A 274 13.05 -6.38 -11.37
N GLY A 275 13.86 -5.66 -12.16
CA GLY A 275 14.49 -6.20 -13.36
C GLY A 275 15.49 -7.32 -13.06
N ASP A 276 16.26 -7.22 -11.98
CA ASP A 276 17.16 -8.28 -11.53
C ASP A 276 16.40 -9.54 -11.10
N ALA A 277 15.20 -9.38 -10.52
CA ALA A 277 14.38 -10.49 -10.04
C ALA A 277 13.57 -11.17 -11.16
N LEU A 278 12.95 -10.39 -12.05
CA LEU A 278 11.92 -10.86 -12.98
C LEU A 278 12.35 -10.75 -14.46
N GLY A 279 13.51 -10.17 -14.74
CA GLY A 279 13.92 -9.80 -16.08
C GLY A 279 13.24 -8.53 -16.60
N PRO A 280 13.60 -8.08 -17.82
CA PRO A 280 13.07 -6.84 -18.37
C PRO A 280 11.63 -7.04 -18.87
N GLY A 281 10.73 -6.20 -18.36
CA GLY A 281 9.33 -6.18 -18.79
C GLY A 281 8.51 -7.31 -18.16
N GLY A 282 7.30 -6.96 -17.72
CA GLY A 282 6.41 -7.86 -17.00
C GLY A 282 5.13 -7.13 -16.61
N HIS A 283 4.17 -7.85 -16.05
CA HIS A 283 2.94 -7.22 -15.57
C HIS A 283 3.23 -6.38 -14.33
N THR A 284 4.15 -6.85 -13.48
CA THR A 284 4.59 -6.15 -12.27
C THR A 284 5.26 -4.82 -12.60
N HIS A 285 6.18 -4.79 -13.58
CA HIS A 285 6.82 -3.55 -14.04
C HIS A 285 5.79 -2.50 -14.47
N ALA A 286 4.80 -2.90 -15.29
CA ALA A 286 3.78 -1.99 -15.78
C ALA A 286 2.89 -1.46 -14.63
N TYR A 287 2.49 -2.35 -13.72
CA TYR A 287 1.68 -1.99 -12.56
C TYR A 287 2.43 -1.00 -11.64
N MET A 288 3.70 -1.26 -11.35
CA MET A 288 4.52 -0.38 -10.51
C MET A 288 4.75 0.98 -11.17
N ALA A 289 5.05 1.00 -12.47
CA ALA A 289 5.17 2.25 -13.22
C ALA A 289 3.88 3.08 -13.17
N GLN A 290 2.69 2.47 -13.33
CA GLN A 290 1.42 3.18 -13.20
C GLN A 290 1.20 3.72 -11.79
N LEU A 291 1.49 2.91 -10.76
CA LEU A 291 1.28 3.25 -9.37
C LEU A 291 2.22 4.37 -8.87
N LEU A 292 3.39 4.50 -9.49
CA LEU A 292 4.38 5.54 -9.24
C LEU A 292 4.22 6.75 -10.18
N ALA A 293 3.69 6.58 -11.40
CA ALA A 293 3.43 7.70 -12.32
C ALA A 293 2.20 8.53 -11.93
N GLN A 294 1.15 7.89 -11.39
CA GLN A 294 0.00 8.57 -10.78
C GLN A 294 0.38 9.43 -9.55
N ALA A 295 1.66 9.38 -9.13
CA ALA A 295 2.22 10.11 -8.00
C ALA A 295 2.95 11.41 -8.38
N SER A 296 3.15 11.69 -9.68
CA SER A 296 3.78 12.96 -10.10
C SER A 296 2.71 14.05 -10.14
N PRO A 297 2.84 15.16 -9.37
CA PRO A 297 2.00 16.31 -9.61
C PRO A 297 2.28 16.80 -11.04
N ALA A 298 1.22 17.10 -11.79
CA ALA A 298 1.36 17.74 -13.09
C ALA A 298 2.30 18.96 -12.94
N PRO A 299 3.20 19.24 -13.90
CA PRO A 299 3.99 20.46 -13.85
C PRO A 299 3.02 21.62 -13.70
N GLN A 300 3.12 22.34 -12.59
CA GLN A 300 2.40 23.60 -12.42
C GLN A 300 2.89 24.51 -13.54
N ILE A 301 2.07 24.65 -14.57
CA ILE A 301 2.21 25.71 -15.56
C ILE A 301 1.96 26.99 -14.74
N VAL A 302 3.03 27.65 -14.32
CA VAL A 302 2.97 29.00 -13.77
C VAL A 302 2.39 29.86 -14.90
N PRO A 303 1.17 30.40 -14.78
CA PRO A 303 0.65 31.28 -15.81
C PRO A 303 1.61 32.46 -15.92
N ALA A 304 2.13 32.70 -17.12
CA ALA A 304 2.97 33.85 -17.40
C ALA A 304 2.25 35.09 -16.89
N ILE A 305 2.88 35.79 -15.95
CA ILE A 305 2.37 37.05 -15.42
C ILE A 305 2.27 38.00 -16.61
N ALA A 306 1.04 38.32 -17.02
CA ALA A 306 0.80 39.32 -18.04
C ALA A 306 1.42 40.66 -17.58
N PRO A 307 2.18 41.36 -18.42
CA PRO A 307 2.76 42.64 -18.04
C PRO A 307 1.64 43.62 -17.68
N ARG A 308 1.78 44.28 -16.53
CA ARG A 308 0.84 45.33 -16.09
C ARG A 308 0.75 46.42 -17.17
N PRO A 309 -0.46 46.90 -17.53
CA PRO A 309 -0.58 48.02 -18.45
C PRO A 309 0.07 49.26 -17.82
N ALA A 310 0.87 49.95 -18.64
CA ALA A 310 1.56 51.17 -18.26
C ALA A 310 0.55 52.22 -17.76
N ALA A 311 0.86 52.83 -16.62
CA ALA A 311 0.10 53.95 -16.08
C ALA A 311 0.08 55.08 -17.13
N GLN A 312 -1.10 55.38 -17.68
CA GLN A 312 -1.32 56.60 -18.43
C GLN A 312 -1.27 57.78 -17.46
N LEU A 313 -0.15 58.51 -17.49
CA LEU A 313 -0.03 59.85 -16.93
C LEU A 313 -0.98 60.77 -17.71
N GLY A 314 -2.15 61.03 -17.13
CA GLY A 314 -3.07 62.05 -17.61
C GLY A 314 -2.51 63.43 -17.30
N ALA A 315 -2.05 64.11 -18.34
CA ALA A 315 -1.74 65.53 -18.32
C ALA A 315 -2.93 66.32 -18.90
N GLN A 316 -3.41 67.26 -18.08
CA GLN A 316 -3.84 68.63 -18.44
C GLN A 316 -5.31 68.99 -18.73
N PHE A 317 -5.79 69.95 -17.91
CA PHE A 317 -6.69 71.11 -18.11
C PHE A 317 -8.08 70.84 -18.72
N VAL A 318 -9.19 71.25 -18.10
CA VAL A 318 -9.61 72.60 -17.63
C VAL A 318 -10.39 72.52 -16.32
#